data_AF-A0A357B6I2-F1
#
_entry.id   AF-A0A357B6I2-F1
#
_cell.length_a   1.000
_cell.length_b   1.000
_cell.length_c   1.000
_cell.angle_alpha   90.00
_cell.angle_beta   90.00
_cell.angle_gamma   90.00
#
_symmetry.space_group_name_H-M   'P 1'
#
loop_
_entity.id
_entity.type
_entity.pdbx_description
1 polymer ?
#
loop_
_entity_poly.entity_id
_entity_poly.type
_entity_poly.pdbx_seq_one_letter_code
_entity_poly.pdbx_strand_id
1 'polypeptide(L)'
;QKTALSDPQRYSPDVALRPLLADYLFPTVAHVLGPGEIAYHAMLKPLYQLFDLPQPLIFPRKSYTVLSQEESELLREYGGTEPWNGGT
;
A
#
# COMPACT_ATOMS: atom_id res chain seq x y z
N GLN A 1 -20.10 -27.36 12.09
CA GLN A 1 -19.45 -26.17 11.49
C GLN A 1 -18.42 -26.69 10.49
N LYS A 2 -18.51 -26.38 9.18
CA LYS A 2 -17.46 -26.77 8.21
C LYS A 2 -16.16 -26.04 8.56
N THR A 3 -15.02 -26.68 8.39
CA THR A 3 -13.68 -26.13 8.70
C THR A 3 -13.02 -25.59 7.43
N ALA A 4 -12.02 -24.71 7.56
CA ALA A 4 -11.26 -24.19 6.41
C ALA A 4 -10.62 -25.31 5.56
N LEU A 5 -10.25 -26.44 6.17
CA LEU A 5 -9.68 -27.60 5.46
C LEU A 5 -10.70 -28.34 4.58
N SER A 6 -11.99 -28.30 4.94
CA SER A 6 -13.04 -29.05 4.22
C SER A 6 -13.75 -28.22 3.15
N ASP A 7 -13.72 -26.89 3.25
CA ASP A 7 -14.39 -25.97 2.32
C ASP A 7 -13.68 -24.60 2.27
N PRO A 8 -12.43 -24.55 1.78
CA PRO A 8 -11.58 -23.35 1.86
C PRO A 8 -12.16 -22.14 1.11
N GLN A 9 -12.95 -22.37 0.06
CA GLN A 9 -13.56 -21.33 -0.77
C GLN A 9 -14.59 -20.47 -0.02
N ARG A 10 -15.07 -20.92 1.15
CA ARG A 10 -15.98 -20.17 2.01
C ARG A 10 -15.29 -19.19 2.95
N TYR A 11 -13.97 -19.12 2.94
CA TYR A 11 -13.17 -18.26 3.80
C TYR A 11 -12.42 -17.21 2.98
N SER A 12 -12.38 -15.99 3.49
CA SER A 12 -11.58 -14.90 2.95
C SER A 12 -10.80 -14.26 4.08
N PRO A 13 -9.52 -13.90 3.86
CA PRO A 13 -8.75 -13.20 4.88
C PRO A 13 -9.32 -11.80 5.12
N ASP A 14 -9.22 -11.33 6.36
CA ASP A 14 -9.53 -9.94 6.71
C ASP A 14 -8.40 -8.99 6.27
N VAL A 15 -8.50 -7.71 6.65
CA VAL A 15 -7.51 -6.70 6.28
C VAL A 15 -6.10 -7.00 6.79
N ALA A 16 -5.97 -7.66 7.95
CA ALA A 16 -4.68 -7.96 8.56
C ALA A 16 -4.06 -9.22 7.95
N LEU A 17 -4.85 -10.26 7.71
CA LEU A 17 -4.37 -11.56 7.20
C LEU A 17 -4.17 -11.58 5.69
N ARG A 18 -4.85 -10.71 4.95
CA ARG A 18 -4.78 -10.69 3.48
C ARG A 18 -3.37 -10.45 2.92
N PRO A 19 -2.56 -9.49 3.42
CA PRO A 19 -1.18 -9.35 2.94
C PRO A 19 -0.31 -10.56 3.30
N LEU A 20 -0.49 -11.15 4.49
CA LEU A 20 0.25 -12.36 4.88
C LEU A 20 -0.07 -13.55 3.97
N LEU A 21 -1.35 -13.74 3.62
CA LEU A 21 -1.74 -14.80 2.69
C LEU A 21 -1.13 -14.57 1.30
N ALA A 22 -1.09 -13.33 0.83
CA ALA A 22 -0.46 -13.01 -0.45
C ALA A 22 1.06 -13.31 -0.41
N ASP A 23 1.74 -12.94 0.67
CA ASP A 23 3.19 -13.15 0.82
C ASP A 23 3.57 -14.61 1.10
N TYR A 24 2.63 -15.41 1.62
CA TYR A 24 2.79 -16.86 1.67
C TYR A 24 2.68 -17.50 0.27
N LEU A 25 1.78 -16.98 -0.57
CA LEU A 25 1.52 -17.54 -1.90
C LEU A 25 2.53 -17.07 -2.95
N PHE A 26 3.10 -15.88 -2.80
CA PHE A 26 3.98 -15.24 -3.77
C PHE A 26 5.30 -14.81 -3.15
N PRO A 27 6.42 -14.85 -3.91
CA PRO A 27 7.72 -14.37 -3.45
C PRO A 27 7.77 -12.82 -3.50
N THR A 28 6.98 -12.16 -2.65
CA THR A 28 6.86 -10.71 -2.61
C THR A 28 8.10 -10.05 -2.00
N VAL A 29 8.79 -9.21 -2.76
CA VAL A 29 9.97 -8.45 -2.27
C VAL A 29 9.56 -7.12 -1.62
N ALA A 30 8.54 -6.47 -2.16
CA ALA A 30 8.08 -5.17 -1.67
C ALA A 30 6.58 -4.96 -1.91
N HIS A 31 5.94 -4.23 -0.98
CA HIS A 31 4.58 -3.73 -1.10
C HIS A 31 4.58 -2.25 -1.49
N VAL A 32 3.82 -1.90 -2.54
CA VAL A 32 3.66 -0.50 -2.97
C VAL A 32 2.43 0.11 -2.29
N LEU A 33 2.63 0.98 -1.30
CA LEU A 33 1.59 1.38 -0.36
C LEU A 33 1.39 2.89 -0.27
N GLY A 34 0.15 3.34 -0.10
CA GLY A 34 -0.18 4.72 0.26
C GLY A 34 0.07 5.04 1.75
N PRO A 35 0.01 6.33 2.14
CA PRO A 35 0.34 6.76 3.51
C PRO A 35 -0.48 6.05 4.60
N GLY A 36 -1.79 5.87 4.39
CA GLY A 36 -2.66 5.16 5.33
C GLY A 36 -2.37 3.65 5.38
N GLU A 37 -1.92 3.08 4.27
CA GLU A 37 -1.61 1.66 4.18
C GLU A 37 -0.28 1.31 4.85
N ILE A 38 0.71 2.18 4.70
CA ILE A 38 2.02 2.08 5.37
C ILE A 38 1.83 1.98 6.89
N ALA A 39 0.99 2.85 7.47
CA ALA A 39 0.77 2.88 8.91
C ALA A 39 0.23 1.55 9.44
N TYR A 40 -0.81 0.98 8.81
CA TYR A 40 -1.32 -0.32 9.26
C TYR A 40 -0.36 -1.46 8.94
N HIS A 41 0.32 -1.43 7.79
CA HIS A 41 1.21 -2.49 7.39
C HIS A 41 2.40 -2.62 8.36
N ALA A 42 2.93 -1.49 8.83
CA ALA A 42 3.96 -1.47 9.88
C ALA A 42 3.48 -2.14 11.18
N MET A 43 2.20 -2.01 11.54
CA MET A 43 1.62 -2.66 12.72
C MET A 43 1.51 -4.19 12.57
N LEU A 44 1.55 -4.74 11.35
CA LEU A 44 1.43 -6.18 11.11
C LEU A 44 2.69 -6.98 11.43
N LYS A 45 3.82 -6.32 11.75
CA LYS A 45 5.10 -7.00 12.04
C LYS A 45 4.99 -8.18 13.02
N PRO A 46 4.24 -8.10 14.14
CA PRO A 46 4.08 -9.25 15.05
C PRO A 46 3.34 -10.43 14.40
N LEU A 47 2.39 -10.17 13.48
CA LEU A 47 1.71 -11.23 12.75
C LEU A 47 2.69 -11.93 11.79
N TYR A 48 3.51 -11.18 11.04
CA TYR A 48 4.53 -11.78 10.18
C TYR A 48 5.48 -12.69 10.98
N GLN A 49 5.90 -12.25 12.17
CA GLN A 49 6.71 -13.06 13.08
C GLN A 49 5.97 -14.32 13.58
N LEU A 50 4.68 -14.21 13.90
CA LEU A 50 3.85 -15.34 14.35
C LEU A 50 3.75 -16.44 13.28
N PHE A 51 3.69 -16.06 12.01
CA PHE A 51 3.57 -16.99 10.88
C PHE A 51 4.92 -17.36 10.25
N ASP A 52 6.04 -16.94 10.86
CA ASP A 52 7.41 -17.17 10.36
C ASP A 52 7.62 -16.71 8.91
N LEU A 53 6.99 -15.58 8.55
CA LEU A 53 7.10 -14.96 7.24
C LEU A 53 7.99 -13.71 7.29
N PRO A 54 8.89 -13.52 6.30
CA PRO A 54 9.58 -12.26 6.15
C PRO A 54 8.56 -11.19 5.73
N GLN A 55 8.46 -10.10 6.50
CA GLN A 55 7.65 -8.95 6.09
C GLN A 55 8.32 -8.25 4.89
N PRO A 56 7.63 -8.05 3.75
CA PRO A 56 8.24 -7.40 2.59
C PRO A 56 8.56 -5.93 2.82
N LEU A 57 9.45 -5.38 2.00
CA LEU A 57 9.83 -3.97 2.06
C LEU A 57 8.62 -3.08 1.79
N ILE A 58 8.50 -1.99 2.54
CA ILE A 58 7.49 -0.98 2.27
C ILE A 58 8.04 0.01 1.25
N PHE A 59 7.38 0.11 0.10
CA PHE A 59 7.70 1.06 -0.96
C PHE A 59 6.57 2.08 -1.09
N PRO A 60 6.78 3.37 -0.77
CA PRO A 60 5.74 4.38 -0.89
C PRO A 60 5.25 4.53 -2.33
N ARG A 61 3.94 4.44 -2.55
CA ARG A 61 3.36 4.70 -3.87
C ARG A 61 3.54 6.18 -4.21
N LYS A 62 3.86 6.45 -5.47
CA LYS A 62 3.92 7.83 -5.97
C LYS A 62 2.50 8.40 -6.02
N SER A 63 2.38 9.65 -5.60
CA SER A 63 1.14 10.42 -5.66
C SER A 63 1.32 11.52 -6.69
N TYR A 64 0.34 11.66 -7.57
CA TYR A 64 0.37 12.61 -8.67
C TYR A 64 -0.94 13.39 -8.70
N THR A 65 -0.83 14.65 -9.04
CA THR A 65 -1.97 15.50 -9.42
C THR A 65 -1.77 15.86 -10.88
N VAL A 66 -2.72 15.53 -11.74
CA VAL A 66 -2.67 15.91 -13.16
C VAL A 66 -3.38 17.24 -13.30
N LEU A 67 -2.74 18.19 -13.98
CA LEU A 67 -3.28 19.52 -14.22
C LEU A 67 -3.38 19.76 -15.73
N SER A 68 -4.44 20.44 -16.16
CA SER A 68 -4.49 21.05 -17.48
C SER A 68 -3.53 22.25 -17.55
N GLN A 69 -3.32 22.76 -18.77
CA GLN A 69 -2.51 23.96 -18.95
C GLN A 69 -3.16 25.17 -18.26
N GLU A 70 -4.47 25.34 -18.41
CA GLU A 70 -5.24 26.43 -17.78
C GLU A 70 -5.16 26.36 -16.25
N GLU A 71 -5.28 25.16 -15.67
CA GLU A 71 -5.15 24.96 -14.21
C GLU A 71 -3.74 25.31 -13.72
N SER A 72 -2.71 24.94 -14.50
CA SER A 72 -1.32 25.28 -14.19
C SER A 72 -1.04 26.79 -14.26
N GLU A 73 -1.64 27.48 -15.23
CA GLU A 73 -1.54 28.94 -15.38
C GLU A 73 -2.24 29.65 -14.22
N LEU A 74 -3.44 29.21 -13.85
CA LEU A 74 -4.19 29.74 -12.71
C LEU A 74 -3.43 29.56 -11.40
N LEU A 75 -2.83 28.39 -11.18
CA LEU A 75 -1.99 28.12 -10.02
C LEU A 75 -0.82 29.11 -9.93
N ARG A 76 -0.16 29.43 -11.06
CA ARG A 76 0.92 30.43 -11.09
C ARG A 76 0.41 31.84 -10.78
N GLU A 77 -0.74 32.24 -11.32
CA GLU A 77 -1.33 33.57 -11.11
C GLU A 77 -1.59 33.84 -9.61
N TYR A 78 -2.12 32.84 -8.90
CA TYR A 78 -2.42 32.95 -7.46
C TYR A 78 -1.23 32.62 -6.55
N GLY A 79 -0.01 32.52 -7.09
CA GLY A 79 1.22 32.31 -6.30
C GLY A 79 1.44 30.87 -5.84
N GLY A 80 0.73 29.90 -6.43
CA GLY A 80 1.02 28.47 -6.29
C GLY A 80 2.37 28.13 -6.93
N THR A 81 3.19 27.36 -6.22
CA THR A 81 4.48 26.89 -6.73
C THR A 81 4.28 25.70 -7.65
N GLU A 82 5.04 25.62 -8.75
CA GLU A 82 5.04 24.42 -9.58
C GLU A 82 5.78 23.29 -8.85
N PRO A 83 5.12 22.17 -8.54
CA PRO A 83 5.73 21.11 -7.74
C PRO A 83 6.82 20.34 -8.48
N TRP A 84 7.04 20.59 -9.78
CA TRP A 84 7.96 19.85 -10.64
C TRP A 84 9.24 20.61 -11.01
N ASN A 85 9.36 21.90 -10.69
CA ASN A 85 10.55 22.70 -10.97
C ASN A 85 11.59 22.56 -9.85
N GLY A 86 12.13 21.35 -9.67
CA GLY A 86 13.43 21.04 -9.05
C GLY A 86 13.90 21.88 -7.84
N GLY A 87 13.00 22.20 -6.91
CA GLY A 87 13.24 23.15 -5.81
C GLY A 87 12.90 22.62 -4.43
N THR A 88 13.16 21.33 -4.17
CA THR A 88 13.51 20.70 -2.88
C THR A 88 13.99 19.28 -3.15
#